data_AF-A0A6C0LWR2-F1
#
_entry.id   AF-A0A6C0LWR2-F1
#
_cell.length_a   1.000
_cell.length_b   1.000
_cell.length_c   1.000
_cell.angle_alpha   90.00
_cell.angle_beta   90.00
_cell.angle_gamma   90.00
#
_symmetry.space_group_name_H-M   'P 1'
#
loop_
_entity.id
_entity.type
_entity.pdbx_description
1 polymer ?
#
loop_
_entity_poly.entity_id
_entity_poly.type
_entity_poly.pdbx_seq_one_letter_code
_entity_poly.pdbx_strand_id
1 'polypeptide(L)'
;MQHNICSHILTPKQVGPICWFMATFVAMFYSQRSRKILLEESNGWNKKKSLFTLLKHVLDDKYLKVESKESDDYKKFKDDTFLNILSYLNIENKKSFPYDPKKVTCGFAPEVYIGKLYKLLNVDYKMFDYSIQDNTVAYSYYNEDYDLLNYTIKKKKMSIDFNVEEWIKVKKYKYVENNNAPPILIIRVNDNERNGLYNLLLPSNIINDGVAKDELKSMREQIFYNGAEYNLDSVILANWNINKYSGHAIAGITCKKNKYVYNGWTRTSMDPVMAKNITREIPCELMKYNWNIIKNNDFCLNTAKCIPELLRKKLKVRDLCFNFSKGGRLLIYVRKDAKHDTSTDSNINAGNSPVKSPTKSPKKCPDGKVLNPKTGRCILIKNAINKNVAKPKSPKKCPDGKVLNPKTGRCILIKNAINKNIAKPKSPKKCPDGKVLNPKTGRCILIKNIINKNIAKPKSPKKCPDGKVLNPKTGRCILIKNIIAK
;
A
#
# COMPACT_ATOMS: atom_id res chain seq x y z
N MET A 1 -25.90 9.53 14.86
CA MET A 1 -24.94 8.63 14.17
C MET A 1 -23.62 9.38 14.04
N GLN A 2 -22.51 8.81 14.50
CA GLN A 2 -21.19 9.43 14.31
C GLN A 2 -20.88 9.43 12.80
N HIS A 3 -20.91 10.60 12.16
CA HIS A 3 -20.59 10.69 10.73
C HIS A 3 -19.18 10.15 10.49
N ASN A 4 -19.07 9.19 9.57
CA ASN A 4 -17.80 8.57 9.24
C ASN A 4 -16.90 9.60 8.57
N ILE A 5 -15.92 10.14 9.30
CA ILE A 5 -15.01 11.19 8.80
C ILE A 5 -14.40 10.89 7.43
N CYS A 6 -14.24 9.61 7.06
CA CYS A 6 -13.70 9.20 5.77
C CYS A 6 -14.61 9.53 4.58
N SER A 7 -15.92 9.66 4.78
CA SER A 7 -16.86 10.09 3.72
C SER A 7 -16.86 11.61 3.51
N HIS A 8 -16.19 12.37 4.38
CA HIS A 8 -16.00 13.82 4.29
C HIS A 8 -14.56 14.20 3.88
N ILE A 9 -13.79 13.22 3.40
CA ILE A 9 -12.47 13.51 2.84
C ILE A 9 -12.65 14.21 1.50
N LEU A 10 -12.04 15.39 1.38
CA LEU A 10 -12.00 16.15 0.15
C LEU A 10 -11.12 15.40 -0.86
N THR A 11 -11.72 14.71 -1.82
CA THR A 11 -10.94 14.02 -2.85
C THR A 11 -10.37 15.01 -3.85
N PRO A 12 -9.11 14.84 -4.25
CA PRO A 12 -8.53 15.74 -5.23
C PRO A 12 -9.11 15.47 -6.63
N LYS A 13 -9.45 16.54 -7.36
CA LYS A 13 -9.85 16.45 -8.76
C LYS A 13 -8.63 16.22 -9.65
N GLN A 14 -8.71 15.30 -10.60
CA GLN A 14 -7.69 15.16 -11.62
C GLN A 14 -7.89 16.20 -12.73
N VAL A 15 -6.84 16.96 -13.02
CA VAL A 15 -6.79 17.89 -14.16
C VAL A 15 -5.64 17.49 -15.08
N GLY A 16 -5.98 17.11 -16.32
CA GLY A 16 -5.01 16.64 -17.30
C GLY A 16 -4.59 15.17 -17.13
N PRO A 17 -3.51 14.74 -17.81
CA PRO A 17 -3.09 13.35 -17.94
C PRO A 17 -2.24 12.84 -16.75
N ILE A 18 -2.57 13.26 -15.53
CA ILE A 18 -1.77 13.01 -14.31
C ILE A 18 -2.37 11.94 -13.38
N CYS A 19 -3.25 11.05 -13.86
CA CYS A 19 -3.89 10.02 -13.04
C CYS A 19 -2.89 9.19 -12.20
N TRP A 20 -1.75 8.86 -12.80
CA TRP A 20 -0.63 8.15 -12.17
C TRP A 20 -0.10 8.89 -10.94
N PHE A 21 0.08 10.21 -11.05
CA PHE A 21 0.55 11.06 -9.97
C PHE A 21 -0.52 11.22 -8.90
N MET A 22 -1.78 11.40 -9.31
CA MET A 22 -2.89 11.54 -8.37
C MET A 22 -3.10 10.27 -7.55
N ALA A 23 -3.04 9.09 -8.19
CA ALA A 23 -3.10 7.81 -7.49
C ALA A 23 -1.93 7.65 -6.51
N THR A 24 -0.71 8.03 -6.92
CA THR A 24 0.48 8.04 -6.07
C THR A 24 0.30 8.96 -4.87
N PHE A 25 -0.13 10.20 -5.13
CA PHE A 25 -0.32 11.22 -4.11
C PHE A 25 -1.39 10.81 -3.10
N VAL A 26 -2.53 10.29 -3.56
CA VAL A 26 -3.60 9.82 -2.67
C VAL A 26 -3.16 8.61 -1.85
N ALA A 27 -2.43 7.67 -2.45
CA ALA A 27 -1.86 6.52 -1.71
C ALA A 27 -0.92 6.94 -0.57
N MET A 28 -0.22 8.06 -0.71
CA MET A 28 0.70 8.62 0.29
C MET A 28 0.01 9.56 1.29
N PHE A 29 -0.67 10.60 0.79
CA PHE A 29 -1.17 11.73 1.57
C PHE A 29 -2.58 11.53 2.15
N TYR A 30 -3.32 10.52 1.70
CA TYR A 30 -4.71 10.30 2.14
C TYR A 30 -4.93 8.96 2.82
N SER A 31 -4.09 7.97 2.52
CA SER A 31 -4.14 6.68 3.20
C SER A 31 -3.71 6.80 4.66
N GLN A 32 -4.42 6.11 5.55
CA GLN A 32 -4.40 6.37 6.99
C GLN A 32 -2.99 6.36 7.60
N ARG A 33 -2.19 5.31 7.39
CA ARG A 33 -0.89 5.17 8.05
C ARG A 33 0.19 5.98 7.35
N SER A 34 0.22 5.98 6.02
CA SER A 34 1.17 6.79 5.25
C SER A 34 1.00 8.29 5.57
N ARG A 35 -0.24 8.78 5.59
CA ARG A 35 -0.54 10.18 5.90
C ARG A 35 -0.09 10.55 7.32
N LYS A 36 -0.23 9.64 8.28
CA LYS A 36 0.19 9.88 9.66
C LYS A 36 1.69 10.12 9.76
N ILE A 37 2.50 9.29 9.09
CA ILE A 37 3.95 9.49 9.02
C ILE A 37 4.26 10.87 8.41
N LEU A 38 3.60 11.22 7.30
CA LEU A 38 3.82 12.51 6.65
C LEU A 38 3.43 13.69 7.53
N LEU A 39 2.35 13.60 8.32
CA LEU A 39 1.97 14.66 9.26
C LEU A 39 3.09 14.94 10.26
N GLU A 40 3.71 13.89 10.80
CA GLU A 40 4.79 14.03 11.78
C GLU A 40 6.05 14.63 11.15
N GLU A 41 6.49 14.10 10.00
CA GLU A 41 7.66 14.60 9.27
C GLU A 41 7.46 16.03 8.76
N SER A 42 6.22 16.41 8.45
CA SER A 42 5.90 17.75 7.93
C SER A 42 6.24 18.90 8.86
N ASN A 43 6.50 18.63 10.14
CA ASN A 43 6.99 19.62 11.09
C ASN A 43 8.40 20.10 10.76
N GLY A 44 9.23 19.23 10.15
CA GLY A 44 10.59 19.53 9.73
C GLY A 44 10.72 20.08 8.31
N TRP A 45 9.64 20.13 7.54
CA TRP A 45 9.71 20.57 6.14
C TRP A 45 10.07 22.05 6.01
N ASN A 46 10.86 22.37 4.98
CA ASN A 46 11.33 23.73 4.73
C ASN A 46 10.22 24.63 4.18
N LYS A 47 9.49 25.30 5.07
CA LYS A 47 8.39 26.23 4.75
C LYS A 47 8.82 27.47 3.94
N LYS A 48 10.11 27.71 3.71
CA LYS A 48 10.57 28.77 2.80
C LYS A 48 10.42 28.39 1.33
N LYS A 49 10.32 27.10 1.01
CA LYS A 49 10.12 26.63 -0.36
C LYS A 49 8.64 26.44 -0.66
N SER A 50 8.20 26.99 -1.79
CA SER A 50 6.80 26.92 -2.24
C SER A 50 6.27 25.48 -2.33
N LEU A 51 7.11 24.53 -2.72
CA LEU A 51 6.77 23.10 -2.76
C LEU A 51 6.26 22.61 -1.40
N PHE A 52 7.08 22.73 -0.36
CA PHE A 52 6.78 22.21 0.96
C PHE A 52 5.63 22.97 1.63
N THR A 53 5.50 24.27 1.37
CA THR A 53 4.33 25.05 1.80
C THR A 53 3.04 24.53 1.17
N LEU A 54 3.05 24.26 -0.14
CA LEU A 54 1.88 23.72 -0.83
C LEU A 54 1.54 22.30 -0.37
N LEU A 55 2.54 21.44 -0.22
CA LEU A 55 2.37 20.08 0.32
C LEU A 55 1.83 20.11 1.75
N LYS A 56 2.33 21.01 2.61
CA LYS A 56 1.85 21.17 3.99
C LYS A 56 0.40 21.63 4.01
N HIS A 57 0.03 22.58 3.17
CA HIS A 57 -1.36 23.02 3.02
C HIS A 57 -2.29 21.88 2.58
N VAL A 58 -1.87 21.06 1.59
CA VAL A 58 -2.66 19.88 1.19
C VAL A 58 -2.78 18.88 2.33
N LEU A 59 -1.69 18.65 3.05
CA LEU A 59 -1.67 17.70 4.16
C LEU A 59 -2.57 18.16 5.31
N ASP A 60 -2.49 19.42 5.75
CA ASP A 60 -3.21 19.93 6.91
C ASP A 60 -4.68 20.26 6.63
N ASP A 61 -4.92 21.02 5.56
CA ASP A 61 -6.20 21.69 5.36
C ASP A 61 -7.12 20.98 4.37
N LYS A 62 -6.59 20.07 3.56
CA LYS A 62 -7.32 19.47 2.43
C LYS A 62 -7.64 17.99 2.61
N TYR A 63 -7.46 17.46 3.82
CA TYR A 63 -7.85 16.07 4.14
C TYR A 63 -9.27 15.95 4.71
N LEU A 64 -9.75 16.93 5.51
CA LEU A 64 -10.97 16.76 6.34
C LEU A 64 -11.79 18.05 6.50
N LYS A 65 -12.43 18.57 5.46
CA LYS A 65 -13.28 19.76 5.62
C LYS A 65 -14.37 19.80 4.57
N VAL A 66 -15.43 19.00 4.77
CA VAL A 66 -16.73 19.32 4.16
C VAL A 66 -17.84 18.96 5.15
N GLU A 67 -18.50 19.98 5.72
CA GLU A 67 -19.80 19.77 6.39
C GLU A 67 -20.83 19.29 5.36
N SER A 68 -20.75 19.82 4.14
CA SER A 68 -21.55 19.42 2.98
C SER A 68 -20.71 19.33 1.71
N LYS A 69 -21.12 18.48 0.78
CA LYS A 69 -20.41 18.20 -0.48
C LYS A 69 -20.37 19.39 -1.45
N GLU A 70 -21.10 20.45 -1.15
CA GLU A 70 -21.18 21.73 -1.87
C GLU A 70 -20.40 22.85 -1.15
N SER A 71 -19.67 22.53 -0.08
CA SER A 71 -18.97 23.53 0.71
C SER A 71 -18.03 24.40 -0.13
N ASP A 72 -17.87 25.65 0.29
CA ASP A 72 -16.93 26.58 -0.33
C ASP A 72 -15.47 26.11 -0.28
N ASP A 73 -15.16 25.07 0.52
CA ASP A 73 -13.83 24.47 0.58
C ASP A 73 -13.41 23.84 -0.76
N TYR A 74 -14.37 23.35 -1.56
CA TYR A 74 -14.14 22.92 -2.94
C TYR A 74 -13.94 24.11 -3.88
N LYS A 75 -14.71 25.21 -3.75
CA LYS A 75 -14.51 26.43 -4.56
C LYS A 75 -13.13 27.05 -4.31
N LYS A 76 -12.60 26.89 -3.10
CA LYS A 76 -11.23 27.30 -2.72
C LYS A 76 -10.16 26.28 -3.14
N PHE A 77 -10.54 25.11 -3.66
CA PHE A 77 -9.61 24.11 -4.17
C PHE A 77 -9.25 24.44 -5.62
N LYS A 78 -8.15 25.17 -5.82
CA LYS A 78 -7.73 25.50 -7.19
C LYS A 78 -7.41 24.21 -7.96
N ASP A 79 -7.99 24.11 -9.16
CA ASP A 79 -7.84 23.00 -10.10
C ASP A 79 -6.37 22.70 -10.46
N ASP A 80 -5.49 23.69 -10.35
CA ASP A 80 -4.07 23.60 -10.71
C ASP A 80 -3.15 23.10 -9.57
N THR A 81 -3.67 22.86 -8.36
CA THR A 81 -2.87 22.52 -7.16
C THR A 81 -1.85 21.40 -7.42
N PHE A 82 -2.27 20.28 -8.01
CA PHE A 82 -1.38 19.14 -8.25
C PHE A 82 -0.45 19.32 -9.45
N LEU A 83 -0.86 20.13 -10.42
CA LEU A 83 0.02 20.55 -11.52
C LEU A 83 1.14 21.47 -10.99
N ASN A 84 0.81 22.35 -10.04
CA ASN A 84 1.78 23.19 -9.35
C ASN A 84 2.73 22.34 -8.49
N ILE A 85 2.24 21.34 -7.76
CA ILE A 85 3.10 20.39 -7.03
C ILE A 85 4.06 19.67 -8.00
N LEU A 86 3.57 19.13 -9.12
CA LEU A 86 4.43 18.48 -10.13
C LEU A 86 5.48 19.44 -10.70
N SER A 87 5.08 20.69 -11.00
CA SER A 87 6.00 21.72 -11.49
C SER A 87 7.10 22.01 -10.46
N TYR A 88 6.73 22.16 -9.19
CA TYR A 88 7.68 22.43 -8.12
C TYR A 88 8.59 21.23 -7.81
N LEU A 89 8.09 20.00 -7.91
CA LEU A 89 8.91 18.79 -7.80
C LEU A 89 9.99 18.75 -8.90
N ASN A 90 9.61 19.08 -10.14
CA ASN A 90 10.55 19.15 -11.26
C ASN A 90 11.62 20.22 -11.05
N ILE A 91 11.25 21.40 -10.53
CA ILE A 91 12.18 22.47 -10.19
C ILE A 91 13.12 22.06 -9.04
N GLU A 92 12.58 21.41 -8.02
CA GLU A 92 13.34 21.00 -6.83
C GLU A 92 14.42 19.96 -7.16
N ASN A 93 14.08 18.95 -7.97
CA ASN A 93 15.03 17.95 -8.42
C ASN A 93 14.56 17.28 -9.73
N LYS A 94 14.97 17.84 -10.87
CA LYS A 94 14.60 17.33 -12.21
C LYS A 94 15.06 15.90 -12.48
N LYS A 95 16.17 15.46 -11.88
CA LYS A 95 16.68 14.09 -12.03
C LYS A 95 15.77 13.07 -11.35
N SER A 96 15.32 13.39 -10.14
CA SER A 96 14.39 12.57 -9.38
C SER A 96 12.96 12.68 -9.91
N PHE A 97 12.56 13.88 -10.35
CA PHE A 97 11.20 14.23 -10.76
C PHE A 97 11.20 14.83 -12.18
N PRO A 98 11.40 14.02 -13.23
CA PRO A 98 11.58 14.50 -14.61
C PRO A 98 10.31 15.05 -15.28
N TYR A 99 9.13 14.78 -14.73
CA TYR A 99 7.84 15.20 -15.30
C TYR A 99 7.63 16.72 -15.17
N ASP A 100 7.70 17.44 -16.28
CA ASP A 100 7.29 18.83 -16.40
C ASP A 100 5.86 18.91 -16.97
N PRO A 101 4.84 19.28 -16.18
CA PRO A 101 3.45 19.31 -16.64
C PRO A 101 3.18 20.37 -17.71
N LYS A 102 4.08 21.33 -17.93
CA LYS A 102 3.96 22.29 -19.05
C LYS A 102 4.46 21.69 -20.36
N LYS A 103 5.31 20.66 -20.32
CA LYS A 103 5.95 20.05 -21.49
C LYS A 103 5.41 18.65 -21.82
N VAL A 104 4.82 17.95 -20.86
CA VAL A 104 4.38 16.56 -21.01
C VAL A 104 2.87 16.46 -20.96
N THR A 105 2.29 15.77 -21.95
CA THR A 105 0.83 15.59 -22.10
C THR A 105 0.40 14.12 -22.08
N CYS A 106 1.28 13.20 -21.68
CA CYS A 106 0.98 11.78 -21.51
C CYS A 106 1.08 11.35 -20.04
N GLY A 107 0.52 10.18 -19.72
CA GLY A 107 0.74 9.56 -18.41
C GLY A 107 2.20 9.17 -18.18
N PHE A 108 2.51 8.80 -16.94
CA PHE A 108 3.84 8.37 -16.50
C PHE A 108 3.74 7.28 -15.42
N ALA A 109 4.87 6.87 -14.85
CA ALA A 109 4.98 5.69 -13.98
C ALA A 109 5.01 6.07 -12.48
N PRO A 110 4.03 5.61 -11.67
CA PRO A 110 4.03 5.76 -10.21
C PRO A 110 5.32 5.28 -9.52
N GLU A 111 5.86 4.15 -9.95
CA GLU A 111 7.05 3.50 -9.39
C GLU A 111 8.31 4.38 -9.45
N VAL A 112 8.42 5.25 -10.46
CA VAL A 112 9.55 6.18 -10.59
C VAL A 112 9.52 7.28 -9.53
N TYR A 113 8.33 7.63 -9.04
CA TYR A 113 8.11 8.80 -8.17
C TYR A 113 7.94 8.43 -6.71
N ILE A 114 7.19 7.38 -6.39
CA ILE A 114 6.69 7.16 -5.03
C ILE A 114 7.80 7.06 -3.97
N GLY A 115 8.87 6.30 -4.25
CA GLY A 115 10.01 6.17 -3.35
C GLY A 115 10.75 7.49 -3.17
N LYS A 116 11.07 8.15 -4.28
CA LYS A 116 11.76 9.46 -4.28
C LYS A 116 10.94 10.55 -3.58
N LEU A 117 9.61 10.50 -3.67
CA LEU A 117 8.72 11.38 -2.92
C LEU A 117 8.82 11.12 -1.43
N TYR A 118 8.75 9.87 -0.96
CA TYR A 118 8.96 9.58 0.46
C TYR A 118 10.31 10.12 0.95
N LYS A 119 11.38 9.89 0.17
CA LYS A 119 12.71 10.38 0.52
C LYS A 119 12.79 11.90 0.62
N LEU A 120 12.23 12.61 -0.37
CA LEU A 120 12.16 14.08 -0.36
C LEU A 120 11.43 14.60 0.88
N LEU A 121 10.45 13.84 1.37
CA LEU A 121 9.64 14.17 2.55
C LEU A 121 10.24 13.64 3.86
N ASN A 122 11.52 13.25 3.84
CA ASN A 122 12.27 12.72 4.98
C ASN A 122 11.73 11.40 5.54
N VAL A 123 11.16 10.56 4.67
CA VAL A 123 10.67 9.22 5.02
C VAL A 123 11.49 8.18 4.28
N ASP A 124 12.22 7.35 5.01
CA ASP A 124 12.93 6.22 4.41
C ASP A 124 11.96 5.16 3.88
N TYR A 125 12.35 4.53 2.79
CA TYR A 125 11.61 3.46 2.14
C TYR A 125 12.55 2.37 1.63
N LYS A 126 12.01 1.18 1.37
CA LYS A 126 12.63 0.18 0.48
C LYS A 126 11.59 -0.33 -0.49
N MET A 127 11.99 -0.48 -1.75
CA MET A 127 11.16 -1.04 -2.81
C MET A 127 11.67 -2.41 -3.26
N PHE A 128 10.75 -3.34 -3.49
CA PHE A 128 11.00 -4.67 -4.04
C PHE A 128 10.11 -4.91 -5.25
N ASP A 129 10.64 -5.61 -6.24
CA ASP A 129 9.85 -6.14 -7.35
C ASP A 129 9.53 -7.61 -7.08
N TYR A 130 8.26 -7.99 -7.30
CA TYR A 130 7.80 -9.36 -7.23
C TYR A 130 7.13 -9.76 -8.56
N SER A 131 7.77 -10.66 -9.31
CA SER A 131 7.17 -11.29 -10.49
C SER A 131 6.45 -12.57 -10.06
N ILE A 132 5.14 -12.62 -10.29
CA ILE A 132 4.31 -13.81 -9.97
C ILE A 132 4.66 -14.96 -10.92
N GLN A 133 4.82 -14.67 -12.21
CA GLN A 133 5.12 -15.67 -13.24
C GLN A 133 6.41 -16.43 -12.93
N ASP A 134 7.47 -15.71 -12.54
CA ASP A 134 8.78 -16.30 -12.28
C ASP A 134 9.01 -16.58 -10.78
N ASN A 135 8.01 -16.31 -9.92
CA ASN A 135 8.11 -16.39 -8.46
C ASN A 135 9.39 -15.74 -7.89
N THR A 136 9.79 -14.61 -8.49
CA THR A 136 11.08 -13.96 -8.23
C THR A 136 10.86 -12.65 -7.51
N VAL A 137 11.59 -12.48 -6.40
CA VAL A 137 11.63 -11.23 -5.62
C VAL A 137 13.00 -10.62 -5.78
N ALA A 138 13.07 -9.33 -6.08
CA ALA A 138 14.33 -8.61 -6.23
C ALA A 138 14.28 -7.25 -5.52
N TYR A 139 15.42 -6.81 -4.99
CA TYR A 139 15.59 -5.42 -4.57
C TYR A 139 15.47 -4.51 -5.79
N SER A 140 14.54 -3.55 -5.73
CA SER A 140 14.12 -2.84 -6.93
C SER A 140 15.19 -1.88 -7.43
N TYR A 141 15.40 -1.82 -8.75
CA TYR A 141 16.23 -0.77 -9.35
C TYR A 141 15.58 0.63 -9.31
N TYR A 142 14.33 0.75 -8.82
CA TYR A 142 13.70 2.04 -8.55
C TYR A 142 14.10 2.64 -7.19
N ASN A 143 14.85 1.91 -6.36
CA ASN A 143 15.44 2.48 -5.14
C ASN A 143 16.50 3.54 -5.48
N GLU A 144 16.74 4.44 -4.54
CA GLU A 144 17.65 5.59 -4.71
C GLU A 144 19.13 5.20 -4.89
N ASP A 145 19.49 3.97 -4.54
CA ASP A 145 20.83 3.41 -4.77
C ASP A 145 21.18 3.28 -6.26
N TYR A 146 20.18 3.37 -7.13
CA TYR A 146 20.32 3.19 -8.56
C TYR A 146 19.96 4.46 -9.34
N ASP A 147 20.81 4.78 -10.32
CA ASP A 147 20.60 5.85 -11.27
C ASP A 147 20.54 5.32 -12.71
N LEU A 148 19.66 4.34 -12.93
CA LEU A 148 19.63 3.57 -14.18
C LEU A 148 18.64 4.10 -15.21
N LEU A 149 17.88 5.14 -14.89
CA LEU A 149 16.79 5.60 -15.73
C LEU A 149 17.12 6.96 -16.34
N ASN A 150 17.12 7.00 -17.66
CA ASN A 150 17.14 8.22 -18.45
C ASN A 150 15.72 8.57 -18.92
N TYR A 151 15.44 9.86 -18.98
CA TYR A 151 14.12 10.37 -19.36
C TYR A 151 14.27 11.29 -20.57
N THR A 152 13.50 11.01 -21.63
CA THR A 152 13.47 11.89 -22.80
C THR A 152 12.05 12.39 -23.05
N ILE A 153 11.94 13.64 -23.51
CA ILE A 153 10.65 14.23 -23.89
C ILE A 153 10.71 14.49 -25.39
N LYS A 154 9.87 13.80 -26.16
CA LYS A 154 9.72 13.98 -27.61
C LYS A 154 8.25 14.21 -27.94
N LYS A 155 7.94 15.29 -28.68
CA LYS A 155 6.57 15.64 -29.08
C LYS A 155 5.56 15.62 -27.91
N LYS A 156 5.94 16.22 -26.77
CA LYS A 156 5.18 16.24 -25.51
C LYS A 156 4.90 14.87 -24.86
N LYS A 157 5.54 13.80 -25.33
CA LYS A 157 5.50 12.47 -24.72
C LYS A 157 6.80 12.19 -24.00
N MET A 158 6.71 11.59 -22.82
CA MET A 158 7.86 11.18 -22.04
C MET A 158 8.15 9.69 -22.29
N SER A 159 9.42 9.35 -22.52
CA SER A 159 9.93 7.98 -22.52
C SER A 159 10.87 7.75 -21.34
N ILE A 160 10.96 6.50 -20.92
CA ILE A 160 11.94 6.02 -19.95
C ILE A 160 12.83 5.04 -20.70
N ASP A 161 14.13 5.29 -20.65
CA ASP A 161 15.16 4.44 -21.24
C ASP A 161 16.20 4.10 -20.18
N PHE A 162 16.94 3.01 -20.35
CA PHE A 162 18.03 2.67 -19.43
C PHE A 162 19.29 3.50 -19.75
N ASN A 163 19.94 4.00 -18.71
CA ASN A 163 21.26 4.60 -18.83
C ASN A 163 22.31 3.49 -18.98
N VAL A 164 22.79 3.28 -20.21
CA VAL A 164 23.74 2.20 -20.56
C VAL A 164 25.10 2.39 -19.86
N GLU A 165 25.56 3.63 -19.67
CA GLU A 165 26.83 3.91 -19.01
C GLU A 165 26.77 3.62 -17.50
N GLU A 166 25.72 4.10 -16.84
CA GLU A 166 25.47 3.80 -15.42
C GLU A 166 25.22 2.30 -15.21
N TRP A 167 24.57 1.65 -16.17
CA TRP A 167 24.39 0.21 -16.18
C TRP A 167 25.71 -0.57 -16.10
N ILE A 168 26.73 -0.19 -16.88
CA ILE A 168 28.05 -0.85 -16.84
C ILE A 168 28.67 -0.72 -15.44
N LYS A 169 28.46 0.42 -14.76
CA LYS A 169 28.97 0.65 -13.39
C LYS A 169 28.24 -0.22 -12.36
N VAL A 170 26.90 -0.31 -12.44
CA VAL A 170 26.11 -1.08 -11.47
C VAL A 170 26.10 -2.58 -11.70
N LYS A 171 26.60 -3.10 -12.83
CA LYS A 171 26.79 -4.56 -13.00
C LYS A 171 27.62 -5.18 -11.87
N LYS A 172 28.49 -4.39 -11.25
CA LYS A 172 29.32 -4.79 -10.09
C LYS A 172 28.64 -4.56 -8.75
N TYR A 173 27.51 -3.85 -8.71
CA TYR A 173 26.76 -3.61 -7.50
C TYR A 173 26.15 -4.92 -7.01
N LYS A 174 26.39 -5.23 -5.73
CA LYS A 174 25.74 -6.35 -5.06
C LYS A 174 24.82 -5.77 -4.00
N TYR A 175 23.52 -5.95 -4.17
CA TYR A 175 22.61 -5.69 -3.08
C TYR A 175 23.01 -6.55 -1.88
N VAL A 176 23.22 -5.89 -0.74
CA VAL A 176 23.49 -6.55 0.53
C VAL A 176 22.38 -6.12 1.48
N GLU A 177 21.57 -7.08 1.91
CA GLU A 177 20.56 -6.83 2.93
C GLU A 177 21.25 -6.35 4.20
N ASN A 178 20.82 -5.18 4.70
CA ASN A 178 21.44 -4.49 5.83
C ASN A 178 20.63 -4.67 7.13
N ASN A 179 19.66 -5.60 7.14
CA ASN A 179 18.72 -5.84 8.23
C ASN A 179 17.94 -4.58 8.68
N ASN A 180 17.94 -3.51 7.87
CA ASN A 180 17.17 -2.31 8.16
C ASN A 180 15.69 -2.53 7.79
N ALA A 181 14.78 -2.13 8.68
CA ALA A 181 13.35 -2.14 8.46
C ALA A 181 12.87 -0.68 8.28
N PRO A 182 12.68 -0.13 7.08
CA PRO A 182 12.28 1.27 6.88
C PRO A 182 10.81 1.53 7.30
N PRO A 183 10.39 2.78 7.57
CA PRO A 183 8.98 3.10 7.82
C PRO A 183 8.02 2.66 6.71
N ILE A 184 8.48 2.70 5.45
CA ILE A 184 7.69 2.33 4.27
C ILE A 184 8.35 1.16 3.52
N LEU A 185 7.56 0.13 3.21
CA LEU A 185 7.91 -0.90 2.23
C LEU A 185 6.99 -0.80 1.02
N ILE A 186 7.58 -0.88 -0.16
CA ILE A 186 6.83 -0.84 -1.42
C ILE A 186 7.11 -2.13 -2.17
N ILE A 187 6.07 -2.85 -2.58
CA ILE A 187 6.20 -4.06 -3.38
C ILE A 187 5.50 -3.83 -4.72
N ARG A 188 6.28 -3.76 -5.80
CA ARG A 188 5.77 -3.71 -7.17
C ARG A 188 5.53 -5.14 -7.64
N VAL A 189 4.27 -5.52 -7.72
CA VAL A 189 3.82 -6.85 -8.13
C VAL A 189 3.47 -6.83 -9.61
N ASN A 190 4.04 -7.76 -10.37
CA ASN A 190 3.75 -7.94 -11.78
C ASN A 190 3.33 -9.38 -12.08
N ASP A 191 2.23 -9.53 -12.81
CA ASP A 191 1.68 -10.84 -13.14
C ASP A 191 2.37 -11.48 -14.36
N ASN A 192 2.72 -10.66 -15.36
CA ASN A 192 3.12 -11.12 -16.70
C ASN A 192 4.53 -10.64 -17.14
N GLU A 193 5.20 -9.81 -16.34
CA GLU A 193 6.56 -9.37 -16.65
C GLU A 193 7.54 -10.44 -16.18
N ARG A 194 8.25 -11.06 -17.13
CA ARG A 194 9.41 -11.89 -16.79
C ARG A 194 10.52 -10.99 -16.27
N ASN A 195 11.16 -11.40 -15.19
CA ASN A 195 12.28 -10.68 -14.57
C ASN A 195 13.59 -10.85 -15.38
N GLY A 196 13.51 -10.97 -16.71
CA GLY A 196 14.66 -11.10 -17.60
C GLY A 196 15.67 -9.98 -17.42
N LEU A 197 15.21 -8.77 -17.07
CA LEU A 197 16.07 -7.64 -16.73
C LEU A 197 16.93 -7.90 -15.48
N TYR A 198 16.34 -8.43 -14.41
CA TYR A 198 17.11 -8.74 -13.19
C TYR A 198 18.09 -9.88 -13.44
N ASN A 199 17.66 -10.94 -14.13
CA ASN A 199 18.53 -12.07 -14.47
C ASN A 199 19.74 -11.64 -15.32
N LEU A 200 19.54 -10.67 -16.23
CA LEU A 200 20.59 -10.20 -17.14
C LEU A 200 21.47 -9.09 -16.53
N LEU A 201 20.87 -8.15 -15.80
CA LEU A 201 21.54 -6.89 -15.44
C LEU A 201 21.85 -6.77 -13.95
N LEU A 202 21.03 -7.34 -13.08
CA LEU A 202 21.11 -7.19 -11.61
C LEU A 202 20.83 -8.52 -10.89
N PRO A 203 21.56 -9.61 -11.20
CA PRO A 203 21.29 -10.93 -10.61
C PRO A 203 21.55 -10.93 -9.09
N SER A 204 22.44 -10.07 -8.62
CA SER A 204 22.73 -9.85 -7.20
C SER A 204 21.57 -9.24 -6.41
N ASN A 205 20.60 -8.61 -7.08
CA ASN A 205 19.42 -8.07 -6.42
C ASN A 205 18.36 -9.14 -6.13
N ILE A 206 18.48 -10.32 -6.75
CA ILE A 206 17.52 -11.40 -6.59
C ILE A 206 17.65 -12.00 -5.19
N ILE A 207 16.51 -12.04 -4.49
CA ILE A 207 16.40 -12.68 -3.18
C ILE A 207 16.03 -14.14 -3.42
N ASN A 208 16.97 -15.04 -3.16
CA ASN A 208 16.85 -16.46 -3.53
C ASN A 208 15.98 -17.24 -2.54
N ASP A 209 16.11 -17.00 -1.25
CA ASP A 209 15.42 -17.74 -0.20
C ASP A 209 15.25 -16.89 1.09
N GLY A 210 14.73 -17.53 2.14
CA GLY A 210 14.61 -16.96 3.47
C GLY A 210 13.25 -16.30 3.75
N VAL A 211 13.03 -16.04 5.04
CA VAL A 211 11.78 -15.49 5.57
C VAL A 211 11.40 -14.18 4.90
N ALA A 212 12.36 -13.30 4.62
CA ALA A 212 12.11 -12.03 3.95
C ALA A 212 11.47 -12.24 2.55
N LYS A 213 11.97 -13.18 1.76
CA LYS A 213 11.39 -13.51 0.44
C LYS A 213 9.95 -13.99 0.58
N ASP A 214 9.70 -14.89 1.53
CA ASP A 214 8.37 -15.47 1.75
C ASP A 214 7.35 -14.44 2.22
N GLU A 215 7.77 -13.50 3.07
CA GLU A 215 6.95 -12.38 3.53
C GLU A 215 6.64 -11.40 2.40
N LEU A 216 7.66 -10.98 1.63
CA LEU A 216 7.53 -10.02 0.53
C LEU A 216 6.64 -10.53 -0.61
N LYS A 217 6.68 -11.84 -0.91
CA LYS A 217 5.80 -12.43 -1.94
C LYS A 217 4.42 -12.85 -1.44
N SER A 218 4.18 -12.81 -0.12
CA SER A 218 2.98 -13.37 0.48
C SER A 218 1.68 -12.68 0.08
N MET A 219 1.75 -11.40 -0.29
CA MET A 219 0.59 -10.53 -0.57
C MET A 219 -0.46 -10.54 0.57
N ARG A 220 -0.02 -10.75 1.82
CA ARG A 220 -0.90 -10.66 3.00
C ARG A 220 -1.09 -9.21 3.42
N GLU A 221 -2.19 -8.90 4.10
CA GLU A 221 -2.41 -7.55 4.64
C GLU A 221 -1.43 -7.17 5.74
N GLN A 222 -0.83 -8.16 6.38
CA GLN A 222 0.20 -8.00 7.40
C GLN A 222 1.38 -8.90 7.03
N ILE A 223 2.58 -8.33 7.07
CA ILE A 223 3.83 -9.01 6.77
C ILE A 223 4.89 -8.65 7.82
N PHE A 224 5.92 -9.46 7.92
CA PHE A 224 7.10 -9.18 8.72
C PHE A 224 8.32 -9.00 7.83
N TYR A 225 9.12 -7.97 8.11
CA TYR A 225 10.36 -7.75 7.38
C TYR A 225 11.41 -7.21 8.34
N ASN A 226 12.56 -7.88 8.39
CA ASN A 226 13.67 -7.56 9.30
C ASN A 226 13.23 -7.36 10.75
N GLY A 227 12.35 -8.23 11.25
CA GLY A 227 11.85 -8.22 12.63
C GLY A 227 10.76 -7.19 12.93
N ALA A 228 10.39 -6.33 11.97
CA ALA A 228 9.30 -5.37 12.13
C ALA A 228 8.01 -5.85 11.45
N GLU A 229 6.89 -5.51 12.07
CA GLU A 229 5.54 -5.77 11.54
C GLU A 229 5.11 -4.62 10.62
N TYR A 230 4.53 -4.96 9.47
CA TYR A 230 4.01 -4.01 8.50
C TYR A 230 2.55 -4.31 8.18
N ASN A 231 1.78 -3.26 7.91
CA ASN A 231 0.41 -3.35 7.43
C ASN A 231 0.27 -2.73 6.05
N LEU A 232 -0.43 -3.43 5.16
CA LEU A 232 -0.83 -2.88 3.87
C LEU A 232 -1.75 -1.68 4.09
N ASP A 233 -1.29 -0.51 3.64
CA ASP A 233 -1.98 0.74 3.86
C ASP A 233 -2.72 1.21 2.60
N SER A 234 -2.07 1.08 1.44
CA SER A 234 -2.62 1.47 0.15
C SER A 234 -2.10 0.62 -1.01
N VAL A 235 -2.82 0.68 -2.13
CA VAL A 235 -2.47 0.01 -3.38
C VAL A 235 -2.66 0.98 -4.53
N ILE A 236 -1.68 1.09 -5.43
CA ILE A 236 -1.82 1.79 -6.71
C ILE A 236 -1.98 0.74 -7.80
N LEU A 237 -2.98 0.92 -8.65
CA LEU A 237 -3.34 -0.05 -9.68
C LEU A 237 -3.68 0.67 -10.97
N ALA A 238 -3.19 0.11 -12.08
CA ALA A 238 -3.61 0.46 -13.41
C ALA A 238 -4.79 -0.42 -13.86
N ASN A 239 -5.58 0.05 -14.82
CA ASN A 239 -6.62 -0.81 -15.39
C ASN A 239 -5.97 -2.00 -16.12
N TRP A 240 -6.56 -3.19 -16.05
CA TRP A 240 -5.97 -4.38 -16.69
C TRP A 240 -6.31 -4.46 -18.19
N ASN A 241 -7.29 -3.66 -18.65
CA ASN A 241 -7.73 -3.58 -20.04
C ASN A 241 -7.17 -2.36 -20.77
N ILE A 242 -5.89 -2.04 -20.54
CA ILE A 242 -5.24 -0.88 -21.19
C ILE A 242 -5.26 -1.03 -22.71
N ASN A 243 -5.58 0.05 -23.39
CA ASN A 243 -5.43 0.17 -24.84
C ASN A 243 -5.07 1.62 -25.22
N LYS A 244 -4.87 1.89 -26.52
CA LYS A 244 -4.49 3.22 -27.03
C LYS A 244 -5.44 4.38 -26.63
N TYR A 245 -6.65 4.06 -26.19
CA TYR A 245 -7.67 5.03 -25.78
C TYR A 245 -7.93 5.03 -24.26
N SER A 246 -7.48 4.03 -23.51
CA SER A 246 -7.92 3.80 -22.14
C SER A 246 -6.79 3.31 -21.24
N GLY A 247 -5.98 4.25 -20.75
CA GLY A 247 -5.03 4.03 -19.65
C GLY A 247 -5.39 4.90 -18.46
N HIS A 248 -5.51 4.30 -17.27
CA HIS A 248 -5.86 5.01 -16.05
C HIS A 248 -5.29 4.34 -14.82
N ALA A 249 -4.90 5.15 -13.84
CA ALA A 249 -4.41 4.69 -12.55
C ALA A 249 -5.37 5.13 -11.44
N ILE A 250 -5.60 4.26 -10.47
CA ILE A 250 -6.43 4.51 -9.30
C ILE A 250 -5.69 4.10 -8.03
N ALA A 251 -6.20 4.53 -6.87
CA ALA A 251 -5.66 4.15 -5.57
C ALA A 251 -6.72 3.45 -4.72
N GLY A 252 -6.38 2.30 -4.15
CA GLY A 252 -7.06 1.76 -2.97
C GLY A 252 -6.36 2.30 -1.72
N ILE A 253 -7.11 2.86 -0.78
CA ILE A 253 -6.55 3.41 0.46
C ILE A 253 -7.32 2.90 1.68
N THR A 254 -6.68 2.97 2.85
CA THR A 254 -7.35 2.71 4.13
C THR A 254 -7.72 4.01 4.83
N CYS A 255 -8.86 4.01 5.52
CA CYS A 255 -9.28 5.09 6.42
C CYS A 255 -10.23 4.55 7.50
N LYS A 256 -9.95 4.85 8.77
CA LYS A 256 -10.67 4.34 9.96
C LYS A 256 -11.03 2.86 9.87
N LYS A 257 -10.02 2.00 9.68
CA LYS A 257 -10.16 0.53 9.53
C LYS A 257 -11.01 0.06 8.33
N ASN A 258 -11.50 0.99 7.50
CA ASN A 258 -12.22 0.70 6.27
C ASN A 258 -11.31 0.90 5.06
N LYS A 259 -11.77 0.39 3.92
CA LYS A 259 -11.08 0.44 2.63
C LYS A 259 -11.91 1.22 1.61
N TYR A 260 -11.23 2.05 0.84
CA TYR A 260 -11.83 2.94 -0.15
C TYR A 260 -11.05 2.92 -1.45
N VAL A 261 -11.69 3.37 -2.53
CA VAL A 261 -11.11 3.57 -3.84
C VAL A 261 -11.23 5.03 -4.24
N TYR A 262 -10.13 5.60 -4.71
CA TYR A 262 -10.04 6.90 -5.34
C TYR A 262 -9.78 6.72 -6.84
N ASN A 263 -10.57 7.41 -7.69
CA ASN A 263 -10.47 7.30 -9.15
C ASN A 263 -10.10 8.61 -9.88
N GLY A 264 -10.02 9.74 -9.18
CA GLY A 264 -9.71 11.05 -9.76
C GLY A 264 -10.80 11.66 -10.66
N TRP A 265 -12.01 11.10 -10.67
CA TRP A 265 -13.09 11.58 -11.53
C TRP A 265 -13.94 12.66 -10.87
N THR A 266 -14.70 13.36 -11.71
CA THR A 266 -15.69 14.36 -11.31
C THR A 266 -17.07 13.97 -11.84
N ARG A 267 -18.10 14.38 -11.11
CA ARG A 267 -19.52 14.32 -11.49
C ARG A 267 -20.08 15.71 -11.66
N THR A 268 -21.24 15.77 -12.28
CA THR A 268 -21.91 17.02 -12.69
C THR A 268 -23.08 17.37 -11.77
N SER A 269 -23.69 16.36 -11.16
CA SER A 269 -24.72 16.47 -10.14
C SER A 269 -24.53 15.38 -9.09
N MET A 270 -25.03 15.60 -7.88
CA MET A 270 -25.08 14.56 -6.87
C MET A 270 -26.18 13.52 -7.11
N ASP A 271 -27.22 13.87 -7.87
CA ASP A 271 -28.27 12.95 -8.30
C ASP A 271 -27.80 12.18 -9.55
N PRO A 272 -27.58 10.85 -9.47
CA PRO A 272 -27.14 10.04 -10.60
C PRO A 272 -28.09 10.07 -11.80
N VAL A 273 -29.38 10.41 -11.58
CA VAL A 273 -30.40 10.50 -12.64
C VAL A 273 -30.30 11.83 -13.40
N MET A 274 -29.74 12.87 -12.77
CA MET A 274 -29.54 14.20 -13.36
C MET A 274 -28.19 14.38 -14.07
N ALA A 275 -27.37 13.33 -14.20
CA ALA A 275 -26.04 13.36 -14.80
C ALA A 275 -26.01 13.55 -16.33
N LYS A 276 -26.94 14.32 -16.91
CA LYS A 276 -27.13 14.47 -18.37
C LYS A 276 -26.22 15.53 -19.00
N ASN A 277 -25.76 16.54 -18.27
CA ASN A 277 -24.91 17.62 -18.79
C ASN A 277 -23.54 17.68 -18.09
N ILE A 278 -22.46 17.77 -18.87
CA ILE A 278 -21.06 17.72 -18.42
C ILE A 278 -20.60 19.09 -17.89
N THR A 279 -20.97 19.45 -16.66
CA THR A 279 -20.28 20.48 -15.88
C THR A 279 -19.31 19.79 -14.90
N ARG A 280 -18.00 19.81 -15.19
CA ARG A 280 -16.95 19.04 -14.47
C ARG A 280 -16.46 19.76 -13.21
N GLU A 281 -17.28 19.86 -12.19
CA GLU A 281 -16.93 20.70 -11.03
C GLU A 281 -16.75 19.92 -9.72
N ILE A 282 -17.49 18.83 -9.50
CA ILE A 282 -17.52 18.14 -8.21
C ILE A 282 -16.73 16.82 -8.30
N PRO A 283 -15.62 16.62 -7.57
CA PRO A 283 -14.92 15.34 -7.58
C PRO A 283 -15.76 14.23 -6.94
N CYS A 284 -15.62 13.02 -7.47
CA CYS A 284 -16.19 11.82 -6.86
C CYS A 284 -15.55 11.61 -5.49
N GLU A 285 -16.36 11.31 -4.48
CA GLU A 285 -15.89 11.02 -3.13
C GLU A 285 -15.07 9.72 -3.09
N LEU A 286 -14.39 9.48 -1.96
CA LEU A 286 -13.80 8.18 -1.69
C LEU A 286 -14.87 7.10 -1.67
N MET A 287 -14.74 6.14 -2.58
CA MET A 287 -15.74 5.11 -2.76
C MET A 287 -15.47 3.97 -1.79
N LYS A 288 -16.35 3.73 -0.82
CA LYS A 288 -16.20 2.60 0.10
C LYS A 288 -16.19 1.30 -0.69
N TYR A 289 -15.09 0.55 -0.60
CA TYR A 289 -14.89 -0.67 -1.35
C TYR A 289 -13.90 -1.56 -0.61
N ASN A 290 -14.35 -2.73 -0.19
CA ASN A 290 -13.52 -3.67 0.56
C ASN A 290 -12.58 -4.46 -0.36
N TRP A 291 -11.58 -3.77 -0.90
CA TRP A 291 -10.60 -4.38 -1.79
C TRP A 291 -9.76 -5.44 -1.06
N ASN A 292 -9.35 -6.46 -1.81
CA ASN A 292 -8.55 -7.60 -1.32
C ASN A 292 -7.56 -7.99 -2.42
N ILE A 293 -6.27 -8.02 -2.09
CA ILE A 293 -5.20 -8.20 -3.07
C ILE A 293 -4.91 -9.67 -3.42
N ILE A 294 -5.51 -10.61 -2.69
CA ILE A 294 -5.41 -12.05 -2.95
C ILE A 294 -6.59 -12.50 -3.82
N LYS A 295 -7.79 -12.01 -3.53
CA LYS A 295 -9.00 -12.37 -4.28
C LYS A 295 -9.93 -11.17 -4.42
N ASN A 296 -10.07 -10.69 -5.65
CA ASN A 296 -10.99 -9.63 -6.01
C ASN A 296 -11.70 -9.94 -7.32
N ASN A 297 -12.94 -9.45 -7.44
CA ASN A 297 -13.68 -9.57 -8.69
C ASN A 297 -13.31 -8.41 -9.60
N ASP A 298 -13.44 -8.64 -10.91
CA ASP A 298 -13.33 -7.55 -11.88
C ASP A 298 -14.44 -6.52 -11.64
N PHE A 299 -14.04 -5.26 -11.60
CA PHE A 299 -14.95 -4.14 -11.51
C PHE A 299 -14.54 -3.06 -12.49
N CYS A 300 -15.49 -2.23 -12.91
CA CYS A 300 -15.23 -1.08 -13.75
C CYS A 300 -15.74 0.19 -13.07
N LEU A 301 -15.14 1.32 -13.40
CA LEU A 301 -15.59 2.60 -12.87
C LEU A 301 -16.87 3.04 -13.57
N ASN A 302 -17.90 3.35 -12.79
CA ASN A 302 -19.09 4.01 -13.28
C ASN A 302 -18.97 5.52 -13.03
N THR A 303 -18.70 6.30 -14.08
CA THR A 303 -18.54 7.77 -14.01
C THR A 303 -19.77 8.46 -13.43
N ALA A 304 -20.96 8.04 -13.87
CA ALA A 304 -22.22 8.69 -13.50
C ALA A 304 -22.57 8.45 -12.03
N LYS A 305 -22.25 7.26 -11.51
CA LYS A 305 -22.56 6.88 -10.13
C LYS A 305 -21.42 7.11 -9.15
N CYS A 306 -20.20 7.43 -9.62
CA CYS A 306 -19.00 7.47 -8.79
C CYS A 306 -18.85 6.23 -7.89
N ILE A 307 -19.02 5.02 -8.45
CA ILE A 307 -18.83 3.75 -7.71
C ILE A 307 -18.05 2.72 -8.53
N PRO A 308 -17.32 1.79 -7.87
CA PRO A 308 -16.83 0.57 -8.49
C PRO A 308 -18.02 -0.37 -8.75
N GLU A 309 -18.28 -0.69 -10.00
CA GLU A 309 -19.37 -1.58 -10.40
C GLU A 309 -18.80 -2.92 -10.86
N LEU A 310 -19.30 -4.03 -10.31
CA LEU A 310 -18.86 -5.36 -10.73
C LEU A 310 -19.07 -5.55 -12.23
N LEU A 311 -18.08 -6.11 -12.91
CA LEU A 311 -18.17 -6.37 -14.34
C LEU A 311 -19.21 -7.47 -14.60
N ARG A 312 -20.40 -7.06 -15.06
CA ARG A 312 -21.52 -7.97 -15.44
C ARG A 312 -21.94 -7.82 -16.90
N LYS A 313 -21.26 -6.95 -17.64
CA LYS A 313 -21.59 -6.58 -19.03
C LYS A 313 -20.43 -6.91 -19.96
N LYS A 314 -20.71 -6.99 -21.26
CA LYS A 314 -19.66 -7.02 -22.29
C LYS A 314 -18.86 -5.71 -22.25
N LEU A 315 -17.54 -5.83 -22.27
CA LEU A 315 -16.62 -4.69 -22.21
C LEU A 315 -16.74 -3.81 -23.45
N LYS A 316 -16.82 -2.50 -23.22
CA LYS A 316 -16.66 -1.48 -24.25
C LYS A 316 -15.20 -1.01 -24.30
N VAL A 317 -14.77 -0.51 -25.46
CA VAL A 317 -13.38 -0.05 -25.69
C VAL A 317 -12.91 1.01 -24.69
N ARG A 318 -13.82 1.83 -24.17
CA ARG A 318 -13.53 2.91 -23.21
C ARG A 318 -13.86 2.55 -21.76
N ASP A 319 -14.33 1.34 -21.48
CA ASP A 319 -14.54 0.92 -20.08
C ASP A 319 -13.16 0.86 -19.39
N LEU A 320 -13.06 1.37 -18.17
CA LEU A 320 -11.85 1.27 -17.34
C LEU A 320 -12.11 0.26 -16.24
N CYS A 321 -11.47 -0.90 -16.34
CA CYS A 321 -11.72 -2.03 -15.46
C CYS A 321 -10.45 -2.44 -14.71
N PHE A 322 -10.65 -2.76 -13.44
CA PHE A 322 -9.62 -2.95 -12.45
C PHE A 322 -9.90 -4.23 -11.67
N ASN A 323 -8.87 -4.70 -10.98
CA ASN A 323 -8.94 -5.84 -10.09
C ASN A 323 -7.75 -5.75 -9.11
N PHE A 324 -8.00 -5.86 -7.81
CA PHE A 324 -6.92 -5.78 -6.81
C PHE A 324 -6.07 -7.06 -6.72
N SER A 325 -6.56 -8.19 -7.24
CA SER A 325 -5.88 -9.49 -7.21
C SER A 325 -5.17 -9.88 -8.51
N LYS A 326 -5.12 -9.02 -9.53
CA LYS A 326 -4.35 -9.25 -10.77
C LYS A 326 -3.85 -7.94 -11.40
N GLY A 327 -2.94 -8.06 -12.36
CA GLY A 327 -2.29 -6.96 -13.04
C GLY A 327 -1.17 -6.31 -12.22
N GLY A 328 -0.54 -5.30 -12.82
CA GLY A 328 0.50 -4.49 -12.17
C GLY A 328 -0.05 -3.72 -10.98
N ARG A 329 0.57 -3.89 -9.81
CA ARG A 329 0.15 -3.30 -8.54
C ARG A 329 1.36 -2.81 -7.77
N LEU A 330 1.29 -1.59 -7.24
CA LEU A 330 2.21 -1.17 -6.18
C LEU A 330 1.50 -1.32 -4.85
N LEU A 331 2.02 -2.19 -3.99
CA LEU A 331 1.54 -2.40 -2.63
C LEU A 331 2.38 -1.52 -1.68
N ILE A 332 1.74 -0.64 -0.91
CA ILE A 332 2.41 0.23 0.05
C ILE A 332 2.11 -0.29 1.45
N TYR A 333 3.14 -0.80 2.10
CA TYR A 333 3.12 -1.30 3.46
C TYR A 333 3.75 -0.28 4.39
N VAL A 334 3.10 -0.04 5.52
CA VAL A 334 3.57 0.89 6.54
C VAL A 334 3.92 0.12 7.80
N ARG A 335 5.12 0.38 8.34
CA ARG A 335 5.62 -0.27 9.56
C ARG A 335 4.71 0.11 10.73
N LYS A 336 4.27 -0.88 11.51
CA LYS A 336 3.29 -0.68 12.58
C LYS A 336 3.81 0.23 13.71
N ASP A 337 5.08 0.08 14.05
CA ASP A 337 5.78 0.89 15.04
C ASP A 337 6.44 2.13 14.43
N ALA A 338 6.11 2.50 13.19
CA ALA A 338 6.30 3.86 12.71
C ALA A 338 5.34 4.80 13.49
N LYS A 339 5.64 4.90 14.80
CA LYS A 339 4.99 5.59 15.90
C LYS A 339 3.49 5.30 16.10
N HIS A 340 3.14 5.09 17.37
CA HIS A 340 1.99 4.35 17.90
C HIS A 340 0.60 4.80 17.45
N ASP A 341 -0.27 3.84 17.11
CA ASP A 341 -1.71 3.94 16.89
C ASP A 341 -2.41 4.90 17.87
N THR A 342 -3.01 5.98 17.37
CA THR A 342 -4.08 6.68 18.09
C THR A 342 -5.42 6.22 17.53
N SER A 343 -5.73 4.93 17.72
CA SER A 343 -7.12 4.50 17.80
C SER A 343 -7.48 4.21 19.25
N THR A 344 -7.45 5.26 20.06
CA THR A 344 -8.34 5.36 21.21
C THR A 344 -9.23 6.55 20.94
N ASP A 345 -10.49 6.26 20.62
CA ASP A 345 -11.56 7.23 20.54
C ASP A 345 -11.76 7.84 21.94
N SER A 346 -11.06 8.93 22.23
CA SER A 346 -11.45 9.84 23.31
C SER A 346 -12.25 10.97 22.70
N ASN A 347 -13.56 10.87 22.86
CA ASN A 347 -14.54 11.92 22.61
C ASN A 347 -14.11 13.23 23.30
N ILE A 348 -14.00 14.33 22.56
CA ILE A 348 -14.10 15.67 23.13
C ILE A 348 -15.08 16.47 22.26
N ASN A 349 -16.15 16.90 22.92
CA ASN A 349 -17.24 17.70 22.38
C ASN A 349 -16.78 19.08 21.94
N ALA A 350 -17.49 19.61 20.94
CA ALA A 350 -17.39 20.96 20.44
C ALA A 350 -17.82 22.00 21.49
N GLY A 351 -17.18 23.18 21.43
CA GLY A 351 -17.59 24.42 22.08
C GLY A 351 -16.90 25.61 21.40
N ASN A 352 -17.71 26.58 20.97
CA ASN A 352 -17.41 27.69 20.06
C ASN A 352 -16.41 28.75 20.58
N SER A 353 -15.54 29.23 19.66
CA SER A 353 -14.99 30.60 19.43
C SER A 353 -14.34 31.43 20.58
N PRO A 354 -13.55 32.49 20.29
CA PRO A 354 -12.72 32.82 19.13
C PRO A 354 -11.23 33.05 19.50
N VAL A 355 -10.42 33.20 18.45
CA VAL A 355 -8.98 33.52 18.45
C VAL A 355 -8.60 34.67 19.40
N LYS A 356 -7.67 34.41 20.32
CA LYS A 356 -6.68 35.38 20.81
C LYS A 356 -5.32 34.70 20.94
N SER A 357 -4.36 35.16 20.15
CA SER A 357 -2.93 34.90 20.35
C SER A 357 -2.45 35.50 21.68
N PRO A 358 -1.51 34.83 22.36
CA PRO A 358 -0.33 35.58 22.76
C PRO A 358 0.95 34.79 22.50
N THR A 359 1.86 35.47 21.80
CA THR A 359 3.29 35.24 21.71
C THR A 359 3.89 35.02 23.11
N LYS A 360 4.52 33.86 23.36
CA LYS A 360 5.52 33.72 24.42
C LYS A 360 6.74 33.01 23.86
N SER A 361 7.85 33.74 23.86
CA SER A 361 9.19 33.26 23.53
C SER A 361 9.61 32.12 24.48
N PRO A 362 10.54 31.22 24.05
CA PRO A 362 10.99 30.11 24.88
C PRO A 362 11.68 30.59 26.16
N LYS A 363 11.28 30.04 27.30
CA LYS A 363 11.84 30.34 28.62
C LYS A 363 13.33 29.93 28.67
N LYS A 364 14.26 30.90 28.65
CA LYS A 364 15.69 30.64 28.88
C LYS A 364 15.91 30.28 30.35
N CYS A 365 16.66 29.21 30.60
CA CYS A 365 17.09 28.85 31.94
C CYS A 365 18.38 29.60 32.31
N PRO A 366 18.57 30.00 33.59
CA PRO A 366 19.81 30.61 34.06
C PRO A 366 21.02 29.67 33.89
N ASP A 367 22.22 30.24 33.78
CA ASP A 367 23.46 29.48 33.60
C ASP A 367 23.64 28.42 34.69
N GLY A 368 23.98 27.19 34.26
CA GLY A 368 24.06 26.03 35.15
C GLY A 368 22.76 25.24 35.37
N LYS A 369 21.63 25.65 34.75
CA LYS A 369 20.35 24.93 34.79
C LYS A 369 19.80 24.63 33.37
N VAL A 370 19.15 23.48 33.21
CA VAL A 370 18.53 23.03 31.95
C VAL A 370 17.02 22.82 32.10
N LEU A 371 16.26 23.06 31.04
CA LEU A 371 14.80 22.91 31.04
C LEU A 371 14.42 21.43 31.05
N ASN A 372 13.64 20.99 32.04
CA ASN A 372 13.08 19.64 32.05
C ASN A 372 11.91 19.56 31.05
N PRO A 373 11.98 18.74 29.98
CA PRO A 373 10.95 18.69 28.94
C PRO A 373 9.62 18.08 29.40
N LYS A 374 9.60 17.29 30.48
CA LYS A 374 8.36 16.73 31.05
C LYS A 374 7.59 17.72 31.93
N THR A 375 8.29 18.65 32.59
CA THR A 375 7.69 19.52 33.61
C THR A 375 7.80 21.02 33.30
N GLY A 376 8.59 21.41 32.30
CA GLY A 376 8.80 22.81 31.91
C GLY A 376 9.55 23.67 32.94
N ARG A 377 10.23 23.05 33.93
CA ARG A 377 10.99 23.75 34.99
C ARG A 377 12.51 23.63 34.76
N CYS A 378 13.25 24.70 35.06
CA CYS A 378 14.72 24.71 34.99
C CYS A 378 15.33 23.97 36.20
N ILE A 379 16.13 22.93 35.95
CA ILE A 379 16.78 22.10 36.97
C ILE A 379 18.30 22.19 36.85
N LEU A 380 19.03 22.09 37.97
CA LEU A 380 20.51 22.10 37.99
C LEU A 380 21.08 20.97 37.12
N ILE A 381 22.13 21.26 36.34
CA ILE A 381 22.80 20.29 35.46
C ILE A 381 23.22 19.02 36.23
N LYS A 382 23.67 19.17 37.49
CA LYS A 382 24.04 18.03 38.36
C LYS A 382 22.87 17.06 38.64
N ASN A 383 21.63 17.56 38.63
CA ASN A 383 20.41 16.75 38.82
C ASN A 383 19.86 16.18 37.50
N ALA A 384 20.30 16.69 36.34
CA ALA A 384 19.98 16.12 35.04
C ALA A 384 20.86 14.90 34.70
N ILE A 385 22.07 14.81 35.27
CA ILE A 385 23.05 13.75 34.99
C ILE A 385 22.76 12.45 35.78
N ASN A 386 22.06 12.52 36.91
CA ASN A 386 21.80 11.35 37.77
C ASN A 386 20.51 10.55 37.49
N LYS A 387 19.88 10.70 36.32
CA LYS A 387 18.77 9.80 35.92
C LYS A 387 18.84 9.18 34.52
N ASN A 388 19.92 9.36 33.75
CA ASN A 388 20.08 8.68 32.46
C ASN A 388 21.56 8.40 32.10
N VAL A 389 22.29 7.72 32.98
CA VAL A 389 23.52 7.00 32.60
C VAL A 389 23.50 5.61 33.24
N ALA A 390 22.90 4.65 32.55
CA ALA A 390 23.30 3.26 32.73
C ALA A 390 24.53 3.03 31.83
N LYS A 391 25.72 2.89 32.44
CA LYS A 391 26.91 2.34 31.75
C LYS A 391 26.53 1.01 31.07
N PRO A 392 27.02 0.72 29.85
CA PRO A 392 26.79 -0.58 29.24
C PRO A 392 27.49 -1.64 30.08
N LYS A 393 26.71 -2.49 30.77
CA LYS A 393 27.22 -3.71 31.39
C LYS A 393 27.48 -4.71 30.27
N SER A 394 28.71 -5.20 30.21
CA SER A 394 29.08 -6.36 29.39
C SER A 394 28.12 -7.54 29.62
N PRO A 395 27.93 -8.43 28.62
CA PRO A 395 27.04 -9.57 28.78
C PRO A 395 27.47 -10.42 29.98
N LYS A 396 26.53 -10.72 30.87
CA LYS A 396 26.76 -11.53 32.06
C LYS A 396 27.20 -12.94 31.64
N LYS A 397 28.50 -13.25 31.73
CA LYS A 397 29.01 -14.62 31.54
C LYS A 397 28.50 -15.50 32.69
N CYS A 398 27.88 -16.62 32.35
CA CYS A 398 27.48 -17.62 33.34
C CYS A 398 28.66 -18.56 33.63
N PRO A 399 28.80 -19.06 34.88
CA PRO A 399 29.80 -20.07 35.21
C PRO A 399 29.61 -21.36 34.40
N ASP A 400 30.68 -22.12 34.21
CA ASP A 400 30.66 -23.38 33.47
C ASP A 400 29.56 -24.34 33.99
N GLY A 401 28.81 -24.91 33.06
CA GLY A 401 27.64 -25.75 33.37
C GLY A 401 26.31 -24.99 33.58
N LYS A 402 26.29 -23.65 33.45
CA LYS A 402 25.06 -22.83 33.53
C LYS A 402 24.87 -21.94 32.29
N VAL A 403 23.62 -21.72 31.89
CA VAL A 403 23.22 -20.86 30.75
C VAL A 403 22.32 -19.71 31.20
N LEU A 404 22.38 -18.57 30.52
CA LEU A 404 21.56 -17.39 30.85
C LEU A 404 20.12 -17.61 30.40
N ASN A 405 19.16 -17.50 31.32
CA ASN A 405 17.74 -17.53 30.97
C ASN A 405 17.33 -16.17 30.37
N PRO A 406 16.88 -16.10 29.11
CA PRO A 406 16.58 -14.83 28.44
C PRO A 406 15.33 -14.12 28.98
N LYS A 407 14.39 -14.84 29.61
CA LYS A 407 13.19 -14.23 30.24
C LYS A 407 13.47 -13.60 31.59
N THR A 408 14.45 -14.13 32.34
CA THR A 408 14.69 -13.72 33.75
C THR A 408 16.06 -13.10 33.98
N GLY A 409 16.99 -13.19 33.02
CA GLY A 409 18.35 -12.68 33.15
C GLY A 409 19.23 -13.40 34.19
N ARG A 410 18.82 -14.60 34.65
CA ARG A 410 19.55 -15.41 35.65
C ARG A 410 20.24 -16.63 35.02
N CYS A 411 21.43 -16.99 35.50
CA CYS A 411 22.15 -18.19 35.08
C CYS A 411 21.53 -19.44 35.72
N ILE A 412 21.12 -20.41 34.91
CA ILE A 412 20.49 -21.66 35.33
C ILE A 412 21.32 -22.86 34.87
N LEU A 413 21.32 -23.96 35.64
CA LEU A 413 22.02 -25.21 35.26
C LEU A 413 21.52 -25.73 33.90
N ILE A 414 22.43 -26.24 33.06
CA ILE A 414 22.09 -26.79 31.73
C ILE A 414 20.99 -27.86 31.83
N LYS A 415 21.02 -28.72 32.86
CA LYS A 415 19.97 -29.73 33.13
C LYS A 415 18.56 -29.12 33.32
N ASN A 416 18.48 -27.90 33.87
CA ASN A 416 17.20 -27.19 34.08
C ASN A 416 16.76 -26.38 32.84
N ALA A 417 17.70 -26.04 31.95
CA ALA A 417 17.40 -25.40 30.66
C ALA A 417 16.79 -26.39 29.66
N ILE A 418 17.23 -27.65 29.70
CA ILE A 418 16.73 -28.74 28.85
C ILE A 418 15.29 -29.14 29.24
N ASN A 419 14.94 -29.12 30.53
CA ASN A 419 13.60 -29.52 30.98
C ASN A 419 12.50 -28.45 30.86
N LYS A 420 12.82 -27.18 30.61
CA LYS A 420 11.80 -26.10 30.43
C LYS A 420 11.50 -25.72 28.99
N ASN A 421 12.28 -26.21 28.02
CA ASN A 421 12.07 -25.97 26.59
C ASN A 421 11.58 -27.20 25.81
N ILE A 422 11.22 -28.30 26.49
CA ILE A 422 10.40 -29.36 25.89
C ILE A 422 8.94 -29.08 26.24
N ALA A 423 8.33 -28.13 25.53
CA ALA A 423 6.94 -28.34 25.15
C ALA A 423 6.98 -29.46 24.10
N LYS A 424 6.72 -30.70 24.52
CA LYS A 424 6.44 -31.80 23.58
C LYS A 424 5.43 -31.26 22.56
N PRO A 425 5.68 -31.36 21.23
CA PRO A 425 4.64 -31.07 20.26
C PRO A 425 3.47 -32.00 20.60
N LYS A 426 2.31 -31.41 20.93
CA LYS A 426 1.07 -32.20 21.02
C LYS A 426 0.90 -32.83 19.66
N SER A 427 1.02 -34.15 19.59
CA SER A 427 0.73 -34.92 18.39
C SER A 427 -0.63 -34.50 17.82
N PRO A 428 -0.78 -34.43 16.49
CA PRO A 428 -2.06 -34.12 15.89
C PRO A 428 -3.10 -35.12 16.40
N LYS A 429 -4.23 -34.60 16.89
CA LYS A 429 -5.33 -35.38 17.46
C LYS A 429 -5.79 -36.43 16.44
N LYS A 430 -5.40 -37.69 16.61
CA LYS A 430 -5.88 -38.81 15.79
C LYS A 430 -7.36 -39.01 16.08
N CYS A 431 -8.19 -38.99 15.04
CA CYS A 431 -9.60 -39.31 15.16
C CYS A 431 -9.81 -40.82 15.06
N PRO A 432 -10.78 -41.41 15.80
CA PRO A 432 -11.14 -42.81 15.66
C PRO A 432 -11.58 -43.15 14.23
N ASP A 433 -11.45 -44.41 13.84
CA ASP A 433 -11.84 -44.90 12.51
C ASP A 433 -13.28 -44.49 12.18
N GLY A 434 -13.47 -43.96 10.97
CA GLY A 434 -14.74 -43.41 10.49
C GLY A 434 -15.01 -41.94 10.87
N LYS A 435 -14.08 -41.25 11.55
CA LYS A 435 -14.16 -39.81 11.87
C LYS A 435 -12.93 -39.04 11.36
N VAL A 436 -13.11 -37.78 10.96
CA VAL A 436 -12.02 -36.88 10.55
C VAL A 436 -12.03 -35.57 11.34
N LEU A 437 -10.87 -34.94 11.47
CA LEU A 437 -10.72 -33.71 12.26
C LEU A 437 -11.28 -32.51 11.50
N ASN A 438 -12.24 -31.80 12.10
CA ASN A 438 -12.73 -30.55 11.55
C ASN A 438 -11.69 -29.43 11.78
N PRO A 439 -11.11 -28.82 10.72
CA PRO A 439 -10.05 -27.82 10.87
C PRO A 439 -10.52 -26.49 11.47
N LYS A 440 -11.82 -26.17 11.42
CA LYS A 440 -12.37 -24.96 12.04
C LYS A 440 -12.63 -25.10 13.54
N THR A 441 -12.95 -26.31 14.01
CA THR A 441 -13.38 -26.54 15.40
C THR A 441 -12.45 -27.44 16.20
N GLY A 442 -11.47 -28.10 15.57
CA GLY A 442 -10.55 -29.03 16.23
C GLY A 442 -11.22 -30.30 16.80
N ARG A 443 -12.45 -30.62 16.38
CA ARG A 443 -13.23 -31.79 16.84
C ARG A 443 -13.31 -32.87 15.75
N CYS A 444 -13.29 -34.15 16.15
CA CYS A 444 -13.46 -35.28 15.24
C CYS A 444 -14.96 -35.47 14.90
N ILE A 445 -15.29 -35.49 13.61
CA ILE A 445 -16.66 -35.63 13.10
C ILE A 445 -16.79 -36.85 12.19
N LEU A 446 -17.94 -37.53 12.21
CA LEU A 446 -18.19 -38.70 11.35
C LEU A 446 -18.08 -38.32 9.87
N ILE A 447 -17.46 -39.19 9.07
CA ILE A 447 -17.34 -39.03 7.61
C ILE A 447 -18.73 -38.84 6.95
N LYS A 448 -19.77 -39.53 7.44
CA LYS A 448 -21.16 -39.37 6.97
C LYS A 448 -21.72 -37.94 7.14
N ASN A 449 -21.25 -37.18 8.13
CA ASN A 449 -21.71 -35.81 8.38
C ASN A 449 -21.03 -34.75 7.50
N ILE A 450 -19.93 -35.10 6.82
CA ILE A 450 -19.23 -34.24 5.87
C ILE A 450 -19.89 -34.31 4.49
N ILE A 451 -20.39 -35.49 4.13
CA ILE A 451 -20.97 -35.77 2.81
C ILE A 451 -22.31 -35.03 2.60
N ASN A 452 -23.06 -34.72 3.67
CA ASN A 452 -24.40 -34.11 3.56
C ASN A 452 -24.44 -32.57 3.57
N LYS A 453 -23.32 -31.85 3.68
CA LYS A 453 -23.33 -30.36 3.69
C LYS A 453 -22.59 -29.68 2.54
N ASN A 454 -21.85 -30.43 1.72
CA ASN A 454 -21.18 -29.89 0.53
C ASN A 454 -21.07 -30.98 -0.54
N ILE A 455 -22.12 -31.17 -1.36
CA ILE A 455 -22.06 -31.64 -2.76
C ILE A 455 -23.51 -31.67 -3.29
N ALA A 456 -23.79 -30.84 -4.30
CA ALA A 456 -24.80 -31.17 -5.29
C ALA A 456 -24.31 -32.43 -6.04
N LYS A 457 -25.10 -33.52 -6.04
CA LYS A 457 -24.77 -34.81 -6.67
C LYS A 457 -24.02 -34.63 -8.02
N PRO A 458 -22.92 -35.35 -8.27
CA PRO A 458 -22.39 -35.46 -9.62
C PRO A 458 -23.41 -36.22 -10.47
N LYS A 459 -23.93 -35.58 -11.53
CA LYS A 459 -24.74 -36.24 -12.54
C LYS A 459 -23.83 -37.23 -13.30
N SER A 460 -24.23 -38.49 -13.33
CA SER A 460 -23.65 -39.52 -14.18
C SER A 460 -23.58 -39.06 -15.65
N PRO A 461 -22.61 -39.55 -16.46
CA PRO A 461 -22.53 -39.21 -17.88
C PRO A 461 -23.84 -39.58 -18.58
N LYS A 462 -24.41 -38.64 -19.33
CA LYS A 462 -25.65 -38.83 -20.07
C LYS A 462 -25.40 -39.83 -21.22
N LYS A 463 -25.80 -41.09 -21.04
CA LYS A 463 -25.80 -42.08 -22.15
C LYS A 463 -26.87 -41.68 -23.18
N CYS A 464 -26.48 -41.62 -24.44
CA CYS A 464 -27.40 -41.37 -25.55
C CYS A 464 -28.01 -42.71 -26.02
N PRO A 465 -29.27 -42.72 -26.48
CA PRO A 465 -29.87 -43.90 -27.10
C PRO A 465 -29.11 -44.35 -28.35
N ASP A 466 -29.22 -45.62 -28.72
CA ASP A 466 -28.56 -46.21 -29.88
C ASP A 466 -28.84 -45.40 -31.17
N GLY A 467 -27.78 -45.13 -31.92
CA GLY A 467 -27.80 -44.28 -33.13
C GLY A 467 -27.62 -42.77 -32.88
N LYS A 468 -27.45 -42.31 -31.63
CA LYS A 468 -27.17 -40.90 -31.28
C LYS A 468 -25.89 -40.74 -30.46
N VAL A 469 -25.16 -39.66 -30.69
CA VAL A 469 -23.92 -39.32 -29.96
C VAL A 469 -24.05 -37.97 -29.26
N LEU A 470 -23.34 -37.79 -28.14
CA LEU A 470 -23.40 -36.56 -27.35
C LEU A 470 -22.63 -35.44 -28.04
N ASN A 471 -23.30 -34.33 -28.36
CA ASN A 471 -22.64 -33.13 -28.87
C ASN A 471 -21.83 -32.47 -27.73
N PRO A 472 -20.50 -32.33 -27.84
CA PRO A 472 -19.67 -31.81 -26.75
C PRO A 472 -19.84 -30.31 -26.50
N LYS A 473 -20.34 -29.53 -27.48
CA LYS A 473 -20.62 -28.09 -27.32
C LYS A 473 -21.96 -27.82 -26.63
N THR A 474 -22.95 -28.67 -26.83
CA THR A 474 -24.34 -28.43 -26.37
C THR A 474 -24.83 -29.40 -25.31
N GLY A 475 -24.13 -30.53 -25.09
CA GLY A 475 -24.53 -31.58 -24.15
C GLY A 475 -25.81 -32.33 -24.53
N ARG A 476 -26.24 -32.27 -25.80
CA ARG A 476 -27.44 -32.95 -26.34
C ARG A 476 -27.07 -34.13 -27.24
N CYS A 477 -27.87 -35.19 -27.21
CA CYS A 477 -27.70 -36.35 -28.09
C CYS A 477 -28.21 -36.03 -29.51
N ILE A 478 -27.36 -36.19 -30.53
CA ILE A 478 -27.65 -35.92 -31.94
C ILE A 478 -27.42 -37.18 -32.79
N LEU A 479 -28.17 -37.34 -33.90
CA LEU A 479 -27.99 -38.46 -34.84
C LEU A 479 -26.63 -38.38 -35.55
N ILE A 480 -25.98 -39.53 -35.76
CA ILE A 480 -24.65 -39.64 -36.38
C ILE A 480 -24.61 -38.98 -37.78
N LYS A 481 -25.72 -38.97 -38.53
CA LYS A 481 -25.82 -38.33 -39.85
C LYS A 481 -25.58 -36.81 -39.84
N ASN A 482 -25.69 -36.14 -38.69
CA ASN A 482 -25.50 -34.68 -38.58
C ASN A 482 -24.05 -34.26 -38.28
N ILE A 483 -23.09 -35.20 -38.28
CA ILE A 483 -21.68 -34.91 -37.99
C ILE A 483 -20.85 -34.69 -39.27
N ILE A 484 -21.38 -35.05 -40.45
CA ILE A 484 -20.64 -34.98 -41.74
C ILE A 484 -21.11 -33.79 -42.61
N ALA A 485 -21.69 -32.74 -42.03
CA ALA A 485 -21.98 -31.52 -42.79
C ALA A 485 -21.65 -30.27 -41.97
N LYS A 486 -20.37 -29.95 -41.88
CA LYS A 486 -19.82 -28.58 -41.87
C LYS A 486 -18.30 -28.57 -41.75
#